data_AF-A0A8S3DAP7-F1
#
_entry.id   AF-A0A8S3DAP7-F1
#
_cell.length_a   1.000
_cell.length_b   1.000
_cell.length_c   1.000
_cell.angle_alpha   90.00
_cell.angle_beta   90.00
_cell.angle_gamma   90.00
#
_symmetry.space_group_name_H-M   'P 1'
#
loop_
_entity.id
_entity.type
_entity.pdbx_description
1 polymer ?
#
loop_
_entity_poly.entity_id
_entity_poly.type
_entity_poly.pdbx_seq_one_letter_code
_entity_poly.pdbx_strand_id
1 'polypeptide(L)'
;DSAASAAAIVDSATENRSTKTSAQPHIKYEALIKLLDKQQDEILAEMLRPNFQFKRFLRDNRMRNNFNWISTMTKLLEQIVKCIGSRERIVMILQQLPKTSYIEGVYNEVRQLDALTDDLRYDFIQSFLKISIVFISMIPHSADDLTKIFERIELLFTKTKSSSPQLEETKTILDDVLELVNDVDRRKYCHQQSAITTKNTTDSTTTNQRSAEHNDDPPPDDYRQLQIVPDVNEILSEKKTYLRKNIINGVYESPQHYLDIHFRLLREDFVGPLRDGIEQHLSNASGKNFNVRVYENVRSRGSRLSPRNGIVYDLCLDPKMASKILWVNSRRLIFGNLLVLTNDQFHSCVFVTVEDRVKLEKEYTISVKALEKFNMNEQLQIDLDDFDFSQALTMIETTTYFEAYRPVLRALQSINIDEPFPLAPFLLKLTNEKIPPDYVKPSTTYDFTPLLVDPNSDVKTTIIRPNVSTRRFRGQAPDQTNTGKEFQITYRESNRVAAKFTAVPLLDVNRWPTSDELHLNPKQREALILALTQKVALIQG
;
A
#
# COMPACT_ATOMS: atom_id res chain seq x y z
N ASP A 1 69.56 50.71 -47.86
CA ASP A 1 69.81 49.87 -46.69
C ASP A 1 68.56 49.88 -45.81
N SER A 2 67.66 48.90 -45.94
CA SER A 2 67.65 47.61 -45.21
C SER A 2 67.71 47.82 -43.68
N ALA A 3 66.87 47.27 -42.81
CA ALA A 3 66.07 46.04 -42.81
C ALA A 3 64.87 46.23 -41.83
N ALA A 4 63.63 45.82 -42.16
CA ALA A 4 62.98 44.53 -41.80
C ALA A 4 63.03 44.19 -40.29
N SER A 5 61.97 43.76 -39.60
CA SER A 5 60.60 43.35 -39.93
C SER A 5 59.80 43.27 -38.61
N ALA A 6 58.46 43.37 -38.73
CA ALA A 6 57.46 43.38 -37.67
C ALA A 6 57.13 42.00 -37.06
N ALA A 7 56.65 42.03 -35.80
CA ALA A 7 55.69 41.14 -35.09
C ALA A 7 56.05 41.07 -33.58
N ALA A 8 55.19 40.87 -32.58
CA ALA A 8 53.74 41.01 -32.39
C ALA A 8 53.42 40.61 -30.92
N ILE A 9 52.62 41.42 -30.23
CA ILE A 9 51.53 41.04 -29.28
C ILE A 9 51.88 40.67 -27.83
N VAL A 10 51.35 41.47 -26.87
CA VAL A 10 50.48 41.10 -25.71
C VAL A 10 49.86 42.41 -25.15
N ASP A 11 48.53 42.48 -24.97
CA ASP A 11 47.79 42.94 -23.76
C ASP A 11 46.29 43.20 -24.05
N SER A 12 45.37 42.42 -23.45
CA SER A 12 44.49 42.73 -22.30
C SER A 12 43.43 43.82 -22.57
N ALA A 13 42.17 43.43 -22.79
CA ALA A 13 41.10 43.21 -21.81
C ALA A 13 40.31 44.49 -21.45
N THR A 14 39.07 44.63 -21.96
CA THR A 14 37.81 44.65 -21.17
C THR A 14 36.56 44.95 -22.03
N GLU A 15 35.52 44.15 -21.75
CA GLU A 15 34.06 44.39 -21.85
C GLU A 15 33.38 44.84 -23.15
N ASN A 16 32.52 43.95 -23.69
CA ASN A 16 31.10 44.28 -23.79
C ASN A 16 30.18 43.05 -23.87
N ARG A 17 29.12 43.09 -23.07
CA ARG A 17 28.06 42.08 -22.88
C ARG A 17 27.06 42.15 -24.04
N SER A 18 26.82 41.03 -24.73
CA SER A 18 25.53 40.77 -25.38
C SER A 18 25.18 39.28 -25.37
N THR A 19 24.08 39.00 -24.66
CA THR A 19 23.13 37.88 -24.77
C THR A 19 23.49 36.70 -25.68
N LYS A 20 24.00 35.60 -25.09
CA LYS A 20 23.88 34.26 -25.69
C LYS A 20 22.57 33.62 -25.23
N THR A 21 21.63 33.54 -26.16
CA THR A 21 20.49 32.63 -26.17
C THR A 21 20.94 31.22 -25.82
N SER A 22 20.36 30.65 -24.77
CA SER A 22 20.59 29.26 -24.35
C SER A 22 20.14 28.31 -25.47
N ALA A 23 21.07 27.52 -26.00
CA ALA A 23 20.91 26.58 -27.10
C ALA A 23 19.68 25.66 -26.96
N GLN A 24 18.87 25.54 -28.01
CA GLN A 24 17.74 24.61 -28.13
C GLN A 24 18.21 23.14 -28.06
N PRO A 25 17.39 22.21 -27.51
CA PRO A 25 17.74 20.79 -27.53
C PRO A 25 17.74 20.21 -28.95
N HIS A 26 18.83 19.54 -29.31
CA HIS A 26 19.09 18.98 -30.64
C HIS A 26 18.52 17.56 -30.82
N ILE A 27 17.36 17.25 -30.22
CA ILE A 27 16.72 15.93 -30.40
C ILE A 27 15.73 16.05 -31.57
N LYS A 28 16.09 15.45 -32.70
CA LYS A 28 15.22 15.33 -33.86
C LYS A 28 14.19 14.23 -33.60
N TYR A 29 12.95 14.44 -34.05
CA TYR A 29 11.88 13.43 -34.03
C TYR A 29 12.34 12.06 -34.58
N GLU A 30 13.20 12.07 -35.59
CA GLU A 30 13.85 10.88 -36.18
C GLU A 30 14.59 10.01 -35.15
N ALA A 31 15.17 10.62 -34.10
CA ALA A 31 15.85 9.87 -33.05
C ALA A 31 14.88 9.08 -32.17
N LEU A 32 13.64 9.55 -31.97
CA LEU A 32 12.61 8.81 -31.25
C LEU A 32 12.11 7.61 -32.06
N ILE A 33 11.91 7.80 -33.37
CA ILE A 33 11.46 6.72 -34.25
C ILE A 33 12.48 5.57 -34.24
N LYS A 34 13.77 5.89 -34.32
CA LYS A 34 14.85 4.89 -34.24
C LYS A 34 14.88 4.09 -32.92
N LEU A 35 14.27 4.60 -31.85
CA LEU A 35 14.17 3.87 -30.58
C LEU A 35 13.02 2.87 -30.58
N LEU A 36 11.96 3.08 -31.36
CA LEU A 36 10.82 2.15 -31.40
C LEU A 36 11.20 0.76 -31.91
N ASP A 37 12.26 0.67 -32.71
CA ASP A 37 12.76 -0.58 -33.31
C ASP A 37 13.70 -1.36 -32.37
N LYS A 38 14.05 -0.81 -31.20
CA LYS A 38 14.98 -1.44 -30.25
C LYS A 38 14.27 -2.32 -29.23
N GLN A 39 15.01 -3.21 -28.58
CA GLN A 39 14.47 -3.97 -27.44
C GLN A 39 14.23 -3.09 -26.21
N GLN A 40 13.30 -3.51 -25.35
CA GLN A 40 12.83 -2.75 -24.18
C GLN A 40 13.97 -2.30 -23.25
N ASP A 41 14.94 -3.18 -22.97
CA ASP A 41 16.10 -2.87 -22.13
C ASP A 41 17.03 -1.82 -22.77
N GLU A 42 17.18 -1.85 -24.09
CA GLU A 42 18.01 -0.89 -24.82
C GLU A 42 17.35 0.50 -24.87
N ILE A 43 16.02 0.55 -25.05
CA ILE A 43 15.25 1.79 -24.98
C ILE A 43 15.42 2.42 -23.60
N LEU A 44 15.25 1.62 -22.54
CA LEU A 44 15.41 2.06 -21.16
C LEU A 44 16.83 2.59 -20.89
N ALA A 45 17.85 1.88 -21.37
CA ALA A 45 19.24 2.29 -21.20
C ALA A 45 19.57 3.59 -21.95
N GLU A 46 19.10 3.75 -23.20
CA GLU A 46 19.36 4.94 -24.02
C GLU A 46 18.67 6.18 -23.46
N MET A 47 17.42 6.06 -22.99
CA MET A 47 16.64 7.18 -22.44
C MET A 47 17.21 7.72 -21.13
N LEU A 48 17.92 6.88 -20.37
CA LEU A 48 18.60 7.28 -19.13
C LEU A 48 20.00 7.88 -19.36
N ARG A 49 20.54 7.85 -20.58
CA ARG A 49 21.86 8.42 -20.84
C ARG A 49 21.83 9.95 -20.64
N PRO A 50 22.86 10.55 -20.04
CA PRO A 50 22.92 12.00 -19.81
C PRO A 50 22.78 12.84 -21.08
N ASN A 51 23.26 12.34 -22.22
CA ASN A 51 23.17 13.00 -23.52
C ASN A 51 21.75 13.01 -24.11
N PHE A 52 20.88 12.08 -23.70
CA PHE A 52 19.50 12.00 -24.18
C PHE A 52 18.61 13.12 -23.58
N GLN A 53 18.97 13.69 -22.43
CA GLN A 53 18.27 14.83 -21.81
C GLN A 53 16.73 14.66 -21.73
N PHE A 54 16.26 13.47 -21.34
CA PHE A 54 14.84 13.09 -21.34
C PHE A 54 13.89 14.13 -20.73
N LYS A 55 14.18 14.63 -19.52
CA LYS A 55 13.38 15.67 -18.85
C LYS A 55 13.21 16.94 -19.67
N ARG A 56 14.27 17.35 -20.37
CA ARG A 56 14.27 18.56 -21.21
C ARG A 56 13.42 18.35 -22.45
N PHE A 57 13.48 17.13 -23.01
CA PHE A 57 12.67 16.73 -24.15
C PHE A 57 11.17 16.74 -23.83
N LEU A 58 10.76 16.18 -22.70
CA LEU A 58 9.35 16.18 -22.26
C LEU A 58 8.78 17.60 -22.03
N ARG A 59 9.65 18.57 -21.74
CA ARG A 59 9.30 19.99 -21.53
C ARG A 59 9.35 20.84 -22.80
N ASP A 60 9.68 20.26 -23.95
CA ASP A 60 9.71 21.00 -25.21
C ASP A 60 8.29 21.39 -25.65
N ASN A 61 8.04 22.69 -25.86
CA ASN A 61 6.73 23.20 -26.26
C ASN A 61 6.26 22.63 -27.61
N ARG A 62 7.17 22.19 -28.49
CA ARG A 62 6.82 21.53 -29.76
C ARG A 62 6.09 20.22 -29.55
N MET A 63 6.30 19.56 -28.40
CA MET A 63 5.62 18.32 -28.05
C MET A 63 4.13 18.55 -27.77
N ARG A 64 3.77 19.66 -27.11
CA ARG A 64 2.42 19.91 -26.61
C ARG A 64 1.33 19.87 -27.69
N ASN A 65 1.66 20.27 -28.91
CA ASN A 65 0.71 20.41 -30.02
C ASN A 65 1.01 19.45 -31.20
N ASN A 66 1.86 18.44 -31.00
CA ASN A 66 2.26 17.53 -32.07
C ASN A 66 1.90 16.08 -31.71
N PHE A 67 0.79 15.59 -32.26
CA PHE A 67 0.30 14.24 -32.00
C PHE A 67 1.34 13.15 -32.31
N ASN A 68 2.11 13.30 -33.40
CA ASN A 68 3.12 12.31 -33.77
C ASN A 68 4.20 12.16 -32.68
N TRP A 69 4.62 13.27 -32.08
CA TRP A 69 5.56 13.26 -30.96
C TRP A 69 4.95 12.64 -29.71
N ILE A 70 3.72 13.01 -29.38
CA ILE A 70 3.01 12.51 -28.19
C ILE A 70 2.74 11.00 -28.33
N SER A 71 2.22 10.56 -29.47
CA SER A 71 1.93 9.15 -29.77
C SER A 71 3.20 8.29 -29.75
N THR A 72 4.28 8.77 -30.39
CA THR A 72 5.59 8.07 -30.39
C THR A 72 6.13 7.93 -28.97
N MET A 73 6.12 9.01 -28.17
CA MET A 73 6.56 8.97 -26.77
C MET A 73 5.69 8.03 -25.94
N THR A 74 4.38 8.04 -26.14
CA THR A 74 3.45 7.13 -25.43
C THR A 74 3.75 5.67 -25.75
N LYS A 75 4.02 5.33 -27.01
CA LYS A 75 4.43 3.97 -27.40
C LYS A 75 5.76 3.55 -26.78
N LEU A 76 6.76 4.45 -26.75
CA LEU A 76 8.04 4.18 -26.08
C LEU A 76 7.86 3.92 -24.59
N LEU A 77 7.07 4.75 -23.90
CA LEU A 77 6.77 4.57 -22.48
C LEU A 77 6.01 3.27 -22.21
N GLU A 78 5.08 2.88 -23.08
CA GLU A 78 4.36 1.61 -22.97
C GLU A 78 5.31 0.41 -23.08
N GLN A 79 6.30 0.46 -23.98
CA GLN A 79 7.33 -0.58 -24.10
C GLN A 79 8.23 -0.65 -22.85
N ILE A 80 8.63 0.50 -22.31
CA ILE A 80 9.47 0.58 -21.10
C ILE A 80 8.74 0.01 -19.88
N VAL A 81 7.45 0.29 -19.76
CA VAL A 81 6.61 -0.20 -18.67
C VAL A 81 6.45 -1.73 -18.68
N LYS A 82 6.66 -2.38 -19.85
CA LYS A 82 6.65 -3.85 -20.00
C LYS A 82 8.00 -4.51 -19.64
N CYS A 83 9.05 -3.73 -19.39
CA CYS A 83 10.40 -4.22 -19.14
C CYS A 83 10.50 -4.96 -17.80
N ILE A 84 10.85 -6.25 -17.83
CA ILE A 84 10.95 -7.10 -16.64
C ILE A 84 12.38 -6.97 -16.06
N GLY A 85 12.52 -6.53 -14.81
CA GLY A 85 13.79 -6.62 -14.06
C GLY A 85 14.54 -5.32 -13.75
N SER A 86 14.00 -4.14 -14.10
CA SER A 86 14.65 -2.84 -13.82
C SER A 86 13.71 -1.80 -13.17
N ARG A 87 13.04 -2.18 -12.07
CA ARG A 87 12.03 -1.33 -11.39
C ARG A 87 12.54 0.08 -11.07
N GLU A 88 13.75 0.21 -10.53
CA GLU A 88 14.34 1.51 -10.17
C GLU A 88 14.51 2.43 -11.38
N ARG A 89 14.97 1.88 -12.51
CA ARG A 89 15.17 2.62 -13.76
C ARG A 89 13.84 3.09 -14.37
N ILE A 90 12.80 2.27 -14.29
CA ILE A 90 11.45 2.64 -14.73
C ILE A 90 10.94 3.79 -13.87
N VAL A 91 11.09 3.71 -12.54
CA VAL A 91 10.75 4.80 -11.61
C VAL A 91 11.51 6.08 -11.97
N MET A 92 12.80 5.98 -12.32
CA MET A 92 13.62 7.14 -12.72
C MET A 92 13.09 7.88 -13.96
N ILE A 93 12.46 7.17 -14.89
CA ILE A 93 11.82 7.74 -16.09
C ILE A 93 10.45 8.30 -15.73
N LEU A 94 9.58 7.51 -15.09
CA LEU A 94 8.18 7.88 -14.82
C LEU A 94 8.08 9.11 -13.89
N GLN A 95 8.98 9.26 -12.91
CA GLN A 95 9.02 10.44 -12.04
C GLN A 95 9.28 11.77 -12.78
N GLN A 96 9.74 11.72 -14.04
CA GLN A 96 10.00 12.91 -14.85
C GLN A 96 8.78 13.35 -15.67
N LEU A 97 7.72 12.54 -15.75
CA LEU A 97 6.53 12.81 -16.55
C LEU A 97 5.66 13.96 -16.00
N PRO A 98 5.41 14.10 -14.69
CA PRO A 98 4.54 15.15 -14.17
C PRO A 98 4.99 16.56 -14.57
N LYS A 99 4.01 17.45 -14.80
CA LYS A 99 4.25 18.88 -15.10
C LYS A 99 5.17 19.08 -16.32
N THR A 100 4.91 18.31 -17.38
CA THR A 100 5.63 18.39 -18.66
C THR A 100 4.68 18.69 -19.81
N SER A 101 5.24 19.23 -20.90
CA SER A 101 4.53 19.49 -22.15
C SER A 101 3.95 18.22 -22.78
N TYR A 102 4.54 17.05 -22.48
CA TYR A 102 3.97 15.73 -22.82
C TYR A 102 2.60 15.51 -22.18
N ILE A 103 2.49 15.64 -20.85
CA ILE A 103 1.23 15.40 -20.13
C ILE A 103 0.15 16.41 -20.54
N GLU A 104 0.52 17.69 -20.72
CA GLU A 104 -0.39 18.69 -21.28
C GLU A 104 -0.85 18.32 -22.70
N GLY A 105 0.07 17.79 -23.52
CA GLY A 105 -0.23 17.29 -24.85
C GLY A 105 -1.21 16.12 -24.81
N VAL A 106 -0.96 15.11 -23.97
CA VAL A 106 -1.89 13.98 -23.77
C VAL A 106 -3.29 14.47 -23.41
N TYR A 107 -3.39 15.41 -22.45
CA TYR A 107 -4.68 16.00 -22.06
C TYR A 107 -5.44 16.63 -23.25
N ASN A 108 -4.71 17.28 -24.18
CA ASN A 108 -5.31 17.88 -25.37
C ASN A 108 -5.69 16.83 -26.43
N GLU A 109 -4.84 15.82 -26.65
CA GLU A 109 -5.03 14.81 -27.68
C GLU A 109 -6.15 13.82 -27.35
N VAL A 110 -6.41 13.56 -26.06
CA VAL A 110 -7.58 12.77 -25.62
C VAL A 110 -8.91 13.37 -26.11
N ARG A 111 -8.98 14.68 -26.41
CA ARG A 111 -10.17 15.35 -26.96
C ARG A 111 -10.39 15.10 -28.45
N GLN A 112 -9.33 14.77 -29.19
CA GLN A 112 -9.37 14.81 -30.65
C GLN A 112 -9.79 13.45 -31.21
N LEU A 113 -10.65 13.49 -32.23
CA LEU A 113 -10.93 12.32 -33.06
C LEU A 113 -9.71 11.99 -33.93
N ASP A 114 -9.59 10.73 -34.31
CA ASP A 114 -8.66 10.29 -35.32
C ASP A 114 -9.06 10.90 -36.67
N ALA A 115 -8.08 11.48 -37.38
CA ALA A 115 -8.34 12.18 -38.63
C ALA A 115 -8.75 11.23 -39.78
N LEU A 116 -8.45 9.93 -39.66
CA LEU A 116 -8.74 8.91 -40.67
C LEU A 116 -10.04 8.17 -40.38
N THR A 117 -10.32 7.86 -39.11
CA THR A 117 -11.49 7.05 -38.72
C THR A 117 -12.68 7.87 -38.21
N ASP A 118 -12.47 9.17 -37.91
CA ASP A 118 -13.45 10.06 -37.27
C ASP A 118 -14.02 9.49 -35.94
N ASP A 119 -13.23 8.63 -35.27
CA ASP A 119 -13.56 8.02 -33.98
C ASP A 119 -12.50 8.39 -32.93
N LEU A 120 -12.78 8.09 -31.66
CA LEU A 120 -11.81 8.24 -30.57
C LEU A 120 -10.53 7.44 -30.88
N ARG A 121 -9.39 8.00 -30.49
CA ARG A 121 -8.09 7.34 -30.63
C ARG A 121 -7.89 6.27 -29.55
N TYR A 122 -8.69 5.19 -29.61
CA TYR A 122 -8.74 4.16 -28.57
C TYR A 122 -7.35 3.58 -28.28
N ASP A 123 -6.57 3.21 -29.29
CA ASP A 123 -5.22 2.66 -29.10
C ASP A 123 -4.31 3.58 -28.28
N PHE A 124 -4.35 4.89 -28.58
CA PHE A 124 -3.57 5.88 -27.85
C PHE A 124 -4.03 6.01 -26.39
N ILE A 125 -5.35 6.07 -26.17
CA ILE A 125 -5.94 6.16 -24.84
C ILE A 125 -5.60 4.89 -24.03
N GLN A 126 -5.74 3.71 -24.61
CA GLN A 126 -5.40 2.45 -23.98
C GLN A 126 -3.92 2.36 -23.60
N SER A 127 -3.00 2.74 -24.50
CA SER A 127 -1.56 2.80 -24.18
C SER A 127 -1.29 3.73 -22.99
N PHE A 128 -1.90 4.92 -22.98
CA PHE A 128 -1.75 5.88 -21.89
C PHE A 128 -2.30 5.35 -20.56
N LEU A 129 -3.48 4.70 -20.57
CA LEU A 129 -4.07 4.11 -19.37
C LEU A 129 -3.22 2.96 -18.82
N LYS A 130 -2.68 2.08 -19.69
CA LYS A 130 -1.75 1.00 -19.30
C LYS A 130 -0.48 1.55 -18.63
N ILE A 131 0.09 2.64 -19.16
CA ILE A 131 1.22 3.35 -18.53
C ILE A 131 0.80 3.92 -17.18
N SER A 132 -0.39 4.50 -17.09
CA SER A 132 -0.93 5.12 -15.87
C SER A 132 -1.09 4.11 -14.73
N ILE A 133 -1.55 2.89 -15.00
CA ILE A 133 -1.62 1.79 -14.02
C ILE A 133 -0.24 1.55 -13.38
N VAL A 134 0.81 1.46 -14.20
CA VAL A 134 2.16 1.22 -13.69
C VAL A 134 2.73 2.44 -13.00
N PHE A 135 2.46 3.63 -13.52
CA PHE A 135 2.93 4.87 -12.92
C PHE A 135 2.34 5.08 -11.53
N ILE A 136 1.03 4.93 -11.35
CA ILE A 136 0.35 5.08 -10.06
C ILE A 136 0.73 3.96 -9.09
N SER A 137 0.88 2.72 -9.57
CA SER A 137 1.30 1.61 -8.71
C SER A 137 2.74 1.75 -8.21
N MET A 138 3.63 2.38 -8.99
CA MET A 138 5.02 2.64 -8.61
C MET A 138 5.22 3.96 -7.84
N ILE A 139 4.47 5.01 -8.17
CA ILE A 139 4.58 6.36 -7.60
C ILE A 139 3.16 6.84 -7.22
N PRO A 140 2.59 6.39 -6.09
CA PRO A 140 1.19 6.69 -5.74
C PRO A 140 0.82 8.18 -5.72
N HIS A 141 1.73 9.04 -5.26
CA HIS A 141 1.47 10.48 -5.14
C HIS A 141 1.31 11.21 -6.48
N SER A 142 1.70 10.60 -7.61
CA SER A 142 1.52 11.20 -8.93
C SER A 142 0.12 11.03 -9.50
N ALA A 143 -0.77 10.29 -8.81
CA ALA A 143 -2.18 10.14 -9.23
C ALA A 143 -2.86 11.50 -9.45
N ASP A 144 -2.61 12.47 -8.57
CA ASP A 144 -3.20 13.82 -8.62
C ASP A 144 -2.80 14.60 -9.88
N ASP A 145 -1.62 14.32 -10.44
CA ASP A 145 -1.14 14.95 -11.67
C ASP A 145 -1.91 14.45 -12.90
N LEU A 146 -2.58 13.30 -12.82
CA LEU A 146 -3.28 12.65 -13.93
C LEU A 146 -4.80 12.65 -13.80
N THR A 147 -5.37 12.92 -12.62
CA THR A 147 -6.82 12.86 -12.34
C THR A 147 -7.65 13.60 -13.39
N LYS A 148 -7.24 14.82 -13.77
CA LYS A 148 -7.93 15.64 -14.79
C LYS A 148 -7.99 14.97 -16.16
N ILE A 149 -7.01 14.13 -16.51
CA ILE A 149 -7.02 13.37 -17.76
C ILE A 149 -8.06 12.24 -17.64
N PHE A 150 -8.10 11.52 -16.53
CA PHE A 150 -9.05 10.42 -16.32
C PHE A 150 -10.50 10.90 -16.28
N GLU A 151 -10.81 11.95 -15.52
CA GLU A 151 -12.15 12.60 -15.50
C GLU A 151 -12.59 12.99 -16.92
N ARG A 152 -11.62 13.45 -17.73
CA ARG A 152 -11.89 13.85 -19.10
C ARG A 152 -12.15 12.66 -20.04
N ILE A 153 -11.42 11.56 -19.88
CA ILE A 153 -11.66 10.31 -20.61
C ILE A 153 -13.05 9.76 -20.24
N GLU A 154 -13.39 9.75 -18.94
CA GLU A 154 -14.69 9.29 -18.44
C GLU A 154 -15.85 10.12 -19.02
N LEU A 155 -15.72 11.45 -19.03
CA LEU A 155 -16.70 12.35 -19.64
C LEU A 155 -16.87 12.11 -21.16
N LEU A 156 -15.83 11.68 -21.86
CA LEU A 156 -15.95 11.33 -23.27
C LEU A 156 -16.72 10.02 -23.44
N PHE A 157 -16.41 9.00 -22.65
CA PHE A 157 -17.09 7.70 -22.73
C PHE A 157 -18.58 7.78 -22.37
N THR A 158 -18.99 8.70 -21.51
CA THR A 158 -20.42 8.94 -21.21
C THR A 158 -21.17 9.64 -22.36
N LYS A 159 -20.47 10.39 -23.21
CA LYS A 159 -21.06 11.09 -24.37
C LYS A 159 -21.11 10.24 -25.63
N THR A 160 -20.28 9.21 -25.73
CA THR A 160 -20.26 8.28 -26.86
C THR A 160 -21.47 7.34 -26.79
N LYS A 161 -22.42 7.51 -27.72
CA LYS A 161 -23.68 6.73 -27.76
C LYS A 161 -23.55 5.35 -28.43
N SER A 162 -22.47 5.12 -29.16
CA SER A 162 -22.21 3.90 -29.91
C SER A 162 -21.39 2.92 -29.07
N SER A 163 -21.95 1.75 -28.73
CA SER A 163 -21.21 0.66 -28.11
C SER A 163 -20.30 -0.02 -29.14
N SER A 164 -19.01 0.32 -29.13
CA SER A 164 -17.98 -0.42 -29.86
C SER A 164 -17.23 -1.38 -28.93
N PRO A 165 -16.73 -2.54 -29.41
CA PRO A 165 -15.92 -3.45 -28.61
C PRO A 165 -14.68 -2.76 -28.00
N GLN A 166 -14.08 -1.84 -28.75
CA GLN A 166 -12.92 -1.05 -28.32
C GLN A 166 -13.26 -0.08 -27.18
N LEU A 167 -14.46 0.51 -27.19
CA LEU A 167 -14.93 1.36 -26.10
C LEU A 167 -15.05 0.56 -24.79
N GLU A 168 -15.64 -0.64 -24.83
CA GLU A 168 -15.81 -1.47 -23.63
C GLU A 168 -14.49 -2.00 -23.07
N GLU A 169 -13.55 -2.38 -23.94
CA GLU A 169 -12.17 -2.70 -23.51
C GLU A 169 -11.50 -1.48 -22.85
N THR A 170 -11.60 -0.30 -23.46
CA THR A 170 -10.95 0.90 -22.93
C THR A 170 -11.58 1.36 -21.61
N LYS A 171 -12.90 1.24 -21.46
CA LYS A 171 -13.59 1.46 -20.18
C LYS A 171 -13.08 0.54 -19.08
N THR A 172 -12.89 -0.75 -19.40
CA THR A 172 -12.36 -1.73 -18.44
C THR A 172 -10.98 -1.31 -17.92
N ILE A 173 -10.09 -0.84 -18.81
CA ILE A 173 -8.75 -0.38 -18.41
C ILE A 173 -8.84 0.93 -17.60
N LEU A 174 -9.71 1.86 -18.00
CA LEU A 174 -9.95 3.09 -17.24
C LEU A 174 -10.45 2.77 -15.83
N ASP A 175 -11.30 1.76 -15.71
CA ASP A 175 -11.85 1.33 -14.43
C ASP A 175 -10.78 0.82 -13.47
N ASP A 176 -9.81 0.05 -13.97
CA ASP A 176 -8.64 -0.40 -13.23
C ASP A 176 -7.76 0.79 -12.77
N VAL A 177 -7.61 1.82 -13.61
CA VAL A 177 -6.86 3.05 -13.25
C VAL A 177 -7.59 3.84 -12.17
N LEU A 178 -8.89 4.08 -12.32
CA LEU A 178 -9.69 4.84 -11.35
C LEU A 178 -9.73 4.13 -9.99
N GLU A 179 -9.76 2.80 -9.98
CA GLU A 179 -9.66 2.05 -8.74
C GLU A 179 -8.32 2.26 -8.03
N LEU A 180 -7.21 2.29 -8.77
CA LEU A 180 -5.90 2.62 -8.19
C LEU A 180 -5.87 4.04 -7.62
N VAL A 181 -6.46 5.03 -8.32
CA VAL A 181 -6.57 6.41 -7.83
C VAL A 181 -7.38 6.47 -6.53
N ASN A 182 -8.54 5.83 -6.50
CA ASN A 182 -9.38 5.76 -5.30
C ASN A 182 -8.66 5.09 -4.13
N ASP A 183 -7.86 4.05 -4.39
CA ASP A 183 -7.07 3.42 -3.33
C ASP A 183 -5.97 4.34 -2.78
N VAL A 184 -5.32 5.12 -3.65
CA VAL A 184 -4.37 6.15 -3.23
C VAL A 184 -5.06 7.19 -2.36
N ASP A 185 -6.25 7.65 -2.75
CA ASP A 185 -6.98 8.64 -1.98
C ASP A 185 -7.45 8.09 -0.64
N ARG A 186 -8.00 6.87 -0.57
CA ARG A 186 -8.32 6.19 0.71
C ARG A 186 -7.12 6.15 1.65
N ARG A 187 -5.92 5.85 1.13
CA ARG A 187 -4.68 5.87 1.92
C ARG A 187 -4.35 7.28 2.40
N LYS A 188 -4.48 8.31 1.56
CA LYS A 188 -4.27 9.71 1.97
C LYS A 188 -5.23 10.12 3.09
N TYR A 189 -6.52 9.78 2.99
CA TYR A 189 -7.52 10.07 4.01
C TYR A 189 -7.21 9.39 5.36
N CYS A 190 -6.74 8.14 5.33
CA CYS A 190 -6.31 7.42 6.53
C CYS A 190 -5.09 8.08 7.20
N HIS A 191 -4.12 8.61 6.43
CA HIS A 191 -2.97 9.34 6.99
C HIS A 191 -3.29 10.77 7.42
N GLN A 192 -4.30 11.42 6.82
CA GLN A 192 -4.70 12.78 7.17
C GLN A 192 -5.50 12.85 8.47
N GLN A 193 -6.28 11.83 8.85
CA GLN A 193 -6.93 11.82 10.19
C GLN A 193 -5.90 11.79 11.34
N SER A 194 -4.74 11.17 11.12
CA SER A 194 -3.62 11.19 12.08
C SER A 194 -2.99 12.58 12.25
N ALA A 195 -3.17 13.50 11.30
CA ALA A 195 -2.56 14.83 11.29
C ALA A 195 -3.56 16.01 11.40
N ILE A 196 -4.86 15.79 11.20
CA ILE A 196 -5.89 16.84 11.12
C ILE A 196 -6.80 16.91 12.37
N THR A 197 -6.61 16.03 13.38
CA THR A 197 -7.38 16.07 14.65
C THR A 197 -6.96 17.23 15.57
N THR A 198 -6.92 18.46 15.04
CA THR A 198 -6.89 19.66 15.87
C THR A 198 -7.78 20.78 15.35
N LYS A 199 -8.30 20.75 14.11
CA LYS A 199 -9.21 21.81 13.66
C LYS A 199 -10.26 21.30 12.67
N ASN A 200 -11.52 21.47 13.09
CA ASN A 200 -12.75 21.53 12.29
C ASN A 200 -13.64 20.28 12.35
N THR A 201 -14.40 20.23 13.43
CA THR A 201 -15.79 19.76 13.45
C THR A 201 -16.59 20.61 12.45
N THR A 202 -17.07 20.01 11.35
CA THR A 202 -18.39 20.27 10.73
C THR A 202 -18.55 19.43 9.46
N ASP A 203 -19.51 18.53 9.52
CA ASP A 203 -20.46 18.10 8.48
C ASP A 203 -19.96 17.71 7.09
N SER A 204 -19.86 16.39 6.88
CA SER A 204 -20.51 15.70 5.75
C SER A 204 -20.37 14.19 5.93
N THR A 205 -21.27 13.59 6.72
CA THR A 205 -21.36 12.13 6.89
C THR A 205 -22.31 11.57 5.85
N THR A 206 -21.76 10.90 4.83
CA THR A 206 -22.50 9.89 4.06
C THR A 206 -22.80 8.75 5.03
N THR A 207 -23.94 8.86 5.72
CA THR A 207 -24.31 7.92 6.78
C THR A 207 -24.87 6.67 6.11
N ASN A 208 -24.16 5.55 6.19
CA ASN A 208 -24.69 4.25 5.78
C ASN A 208 -25.98 3.98 6.58
N GLN A 209 -27.15 4.00 5.92
CA GLN A 209 -28.47 3.96 6.57
C GLN A 209 -28.76 2.63 7.31
N ARG A 210 -27.90 1.62 7.13
CA ARG A 210 -28.03 0.25 7.65
C ARG A 210 -27.24 -0.03 8.94
N SER A 211 -26.53 0.95 9.50
CA SER A 211 -26.03 0.85 10.87
C SER A 211 -26.94 1.62 11.84
N ALA A 212 -27.20 1.03 13.00
CA ALA A 212 -27.83 1.75 14.11
C ALA A 212 -26.73 2.17 15.07
N GLU A 213 -26.56 3.47 15.26
CA GLU A 213 -25.61 4.01 16.22
C GLU A 213 -26.21 3.90 17.62
N HIS A 214 -25.66 3.00 18.43
CA HIS A 214 -26.01 2.88 19.83
C HIS A 214 -24.97 3.62 20.67
N ASN A 215 -25.42 4.54 21.52
CA ASN A 215 -24.50 5.32 22.34
C ASN A 215 -24.11 4.56 23.62
N ASP A 216 -25.03 3.81 24.25
CA ASP A 216 -24.76 3.10 25.54
C ASP A 216 -25.60 1.82 25.77
N ASP A 217 -26.33 1.33 24.75
CA ASP A 217 -27.10 0.09 24.92
C ASP A 217 -26.15 -1.11 25.14
N PRO A 218 -26.54 -2.14 25.93
CA PRO A 218 -25.75 -3.35 26.01
C PRO A 218 -25.75 -4.08 24.65
N PRO A 219 -24.62 -4.68 24.24
CA PRO A 219 -24.58 -5.45 23.00
C PRO A 219 -25.55 -6.64 23.09
N PRO A 220 -26.24 -6.99 21.98
CA PRO A 220 -27.21 -8.08 21.97
C PRO A 220 -26.56 -9.47 22.13
N ASP A 221 -25.27 -9.58 21.83
CA ASP A 221 -24.49 -10.81 21.79
C ASP A 221 -23.02 -10.57 22.18
N ASP A 222 -22.29 -11.64 22.49
CA ASP A 222 -20.87 -11.57 22.80
C ASP A 222 -20.02 -11.58 21.52
N TYR A 223 -19.19 -10.55 21.32
CA TYR A 223 -18.33 -10.42 20.15
C TYR A 223 -17.37 -11.59 19.93
N ARG A 224 -17.00 -12.30 21.01
CA ARG A 224 -16.11 -13.47 20.95
C ARG A 224 -16.75 -14.68 20.26
N GLN A 225 -18.08 -14.70 20.19
CA GLN A 225 -18.84 -15.76 19.51
C GLN A 225 -19.25 -15.38 18.08
N LEU A 226 -19.02 -14.13 17.67
CA LEU A 226 -19.32 -13.67 16.32
C LEU A 226 -18.35 -14.28 15.31
N GLN A 227 -18.90 -14.67 14.15
CA GLN A 227 -18.10 -15.12 13.02
C GLN A 227 -17.35 -13.95 12.42
N ILE A 228 -16.04 -14.10 12.15
CA ILE A 228 -15.27 -13.04 11.48
C ILE A 228 -15.83 -12.81 10.08
N VAL A 229 -16.00 -13.88 9.31
CA VAL A 229 -16.59 -13.83 7.96
C VAL A 229 -18.11 -13.77 8.10
N PRO A 230 -18.79 -12.87 7.35
CA PRO A 230 -20.24 -12.73 7.46
C PRO A 230 -20.95 -13.93 6.87
N ASP A 231 -22.18 -14.16 7.33
CA ASP A 231 -23.03 -15.16 6.71
C ASP A 231 -23.92 -14.62 5.56
N VAL A 232 -24.51 -15.50 4.75
CA VAL A 232 -25.39 -15.09 3.64
C VAL A 232 -26.58 -14.28 4.13
N ASN A 233 -27.19 -14.70 5.24
CA ASN A 233 -28.32 -13.99 5.81
C ASN A 233 -27.88 -12.61 6.30
N GLU A 234 -26.69 -12.48 6.88
CA GLU A 234 -26.12 -11.21 7.32
C GLU A 234 -25.83 -10.25 6.16
N ILE A 235 -25.40 -10.79 5.02
CA ILE A 235 -25.16 -10.00 3.80
C ILE A 235 -26.48 -9.52 3.18
N LEU A 236 -27.47 -10.40 3.09
CA LEU A 236 -28.74 -10.08 2.46
C LEU A 236 -29.73 -9.38 3.40
N SER A 237 -29.46 -9.40 4.70
CA SER A 237 -30.34 -8.85 5.73
C SER A 237 -30.46 -7.33 5.63
N GLU A 238 -31.69 -6.84 5.69
CA GLU A 238 -32.01 -5.42 5.88
C GLU A 238 -31.93 -4.98 7.36
N LYS A 239 -31.76 -5.93 8.29
CA LYS A 239 -31.61 -5.63 9.72
C LYS A 239 -30.37 -4.78 9.93
N LYS A 240 -30.53 -3.71 10.71
CA LYS A 240 -29.41 -2.84 11.07
C LYS A 240 -28.39 -3.58 11.93
N THR A 241 -27.11 -3.46 11.56
CA THR A 241 -26.00 -3.98 12.36
C THR A 241 -25.88 -3.16 13.65
N TYR A 242 -25.72 -3.87 14.77
CA TYR A 242 -25.46 -3.24 16.06
C TYR A 242 -24.02 -2.72 16.10
N LEU A 243 -23.86 -1.40 16.15
CA LEU A 243 -22.56 -0.73 16.24
C LEU A 243 -22.58 0.36 17.31
N ARG A 244 -21.44 0.50 17.99
CA ARG A 244 -21.16 1.60 18.90
C ARG A 244 -20.07 2.47 18.32
N LYS A 245 -20.15 3.78 18.59
CA LYS A 245 -19.16 4.74 18.09
C LYS A 245 -17.79 4.49 18.71
N ASN A 246 -16.75 4.73 17.93
CA ASN A 246 -15.39 4.80 18.47
C ASN A 246 -15.31 5.96 19.47
N ILE A 247 -14.84 5.68 20.68
CA ILE A 247 -14.69 6.71 21.71
C ILE A 247 -13.34 7.40 21.47
N ILE A 248 -13.38 8.52 20.75
CA ILE A 248 -12.19 9.33 20.44
C ILE A 248 -11.82 10.21 21.64
N ASN A 249 -12.83 10.78 22.30
CA ASN A 249 -12.69 11.68 23.44
C ASN A 249 -13.41 11.07 24.64
N GLY A 250 -12.71 10.30 25.45
CA GLY A 250 -13.28 9.66 26.63
C GLY A 250 -12.59 8.35 26.99
N VAL A 251 -13.04 7.76 28.08
CA VAL A 251 -12.52 6.49 28.61
C VAL A 251 -13.43 5.35 28.21
N TYR A 252 -12.86 4.15 28.13
CA TYR A 252 -13.63 2.92 28.01
C TYR A 252 -13.93 2.36 29.40
N GLU A 253 -15.15 1.90 29.62
CA GLU A 253 -15.59 1.45 30.95
C GLU A 253 -14.85 0.19 31.41
N SER A 254 -14.53 -0.71 30.47
CA SER A 254 -13.88 -1.98 30.75
C SER A 254 -13.14 -2.52 29.52
N PRO A 255 -12.22 -3.50 29.69
CA PRO A 255 -11.62 -4.20 28.56
C PRO A 255 -12.66 -4.82 27.61
N GLN A 256 -13.74 -5.41 28.15
CA GLN A 256 -14.84 -5.97 27.34
C GLN A 256 -15.49 -4.89 26.48
N HIS A 257 -15.73 -3.70 27.05
CA HIS A 257 -16.31 -2.58 26.32
C HIS A 257 -15.38 -2.13 25.18
N TYR A 258 -14.09 -1.94 25.46
CA TYR A 258 -13.08 -1.58 24.46
C TYR A 258 -13.00 -2.59 23.32
N LEU A 259 -12.84 -3.89 23.66
CA LEU A 259 -12.66 -4.94 22.67
C LEU A 259 -13.92 -5.16 21.81
N ASP A 260 -15.12 -5.10 22.39
CA ASP A 260 -16.36 -5.25 21.62
C ASP A 260 -16.54 -4.11 20.61
N ILE A 261 -16.34 -2.84 21.03
CA ILE A 261 -16.42 -1.68 20.13
C ILE A 261 -15.46 -1.85 18.97
N HIS A 262 -14.18 -2.08 19.27
CA HIS A 262 -13.16 -2.16 18.23
C HIS A 262 -13.33 -3.39 17.33
N PHE A 263 -13.75 -4.53 17.88
CA PHE A 263 -14.05 -5.71 17.08
C PHE A 263 -15.19 -5.46 16.09
N ARG A 264 -16.34 -4.94 16.57
CA ARG A 264 -17.51 -4.72 15.72
C ARG A 264 -17.26 -3.66 14.66
N LEU A 265 -16.60 -2.55 15.01
CA LEU A 265 -16.23 -1.51 14.06
C LEU A 265 -15.27 -2.03 13.00
N LEU A 266 -14.19 -2.73 13.41
CA LEU A 266 -13.20 -3.26 12.48
C LEU A 266 -13.79 -4.35 11.57
N ARG A 267 -14.71 -5.16 12.09
CA ARG A 267 -15.43 -6.16 11.29
C ARG A 267 -16.37 -5.49 10.30
N GLU A 268 -17.16 -4.50 10.73
CA GLU A 268 -18.07 -3.80 9.83
C GLU A 268 -17.33 -3.00 8.75
N ASP A 269 -16.15 -2.48 9.04
CA ASP A 269 -15.32 -1.75 8.06
C ASP A 269 -15.04 -2.57 6.78
N PHE A 270 -14.93 -3.90 6.90
CA PHE A 270 -14.78 -4.78 5.73
C PHE A 270 -16.08 -5.47 5.29
N VAL A 271 -16.99 -5.79 6.21
CA VAL A 271 -18.27 -6.45 5.88
C VAL A 271 -19.26 -5.49 5.22
N GLY A 272 -19.32 -4.24 5.68
CA GLY A 272 -20.22 -3.21 5.17
C GLY A 272 -20.07 -2.98 3.67
N PRO A 273 -18.85 -2.68 3.16
CA PRO A 273 -18.62 -2.57 1.72
C PRO A 273 -19.01 -3.83 0.95
N LEU A 274 -18.69 -5.03 1.46
CA LEU A 274 -19.08 -6.28 0.82
C LEU A 274 -20.61 -6.39 0.70
N ARG A 275 -21.34 -6.07 1.78
CA ARG A 275 -22.80 -6.05 1.84
C ARG A 275 -23.39 -5.10 0.80
N ASP A 276 -22.96 -3.85 0.84
CA ASP A 276 -23.44 -2.78 -0.06
C ASP A 276 -23.14 -3.11 -1.52
N GLY A 277 -21.96 -3.70 -1.78
CA GLY A 277 -21.56 -4.13 -3.11
C GLY A 277 -22.39 -5.28 -3.66
N ILE A 278 -22.70 -6.30 -2.85
CA ILE A 278 -23.55 -7.42 -3.29
C ILE A 278 -24.98 -6.95 -3.56
N GLU A 279 -25.53 -6.09 -2.70
CA GLU A 279 -26.85 -5.51 -2.90
C GLU A 279 -26.94 -4.67 -4.19
N GLN A 280 -25.93 -3.83 -4.45
CA GLN A 280 -25.87 -3.05 -5.69
C GLN A 280 -25.86 -3.95 -6.93
N HIS A 281 -25.17 -5.09 -6.86
CA HIS A 281 -25.16 -6.07 -7.94
C HIS A 281 -26.54 -6.73 -8.13
N LEU A 282 -27.18 -7.17 -7.05
CA LEU A 282 -28.49 -7.81 -7.07
C LEU A 282 -29.61 -6.89 -7.58
N SER A 283 -29.59 -5.63 -7.18
CA SER A 283 -30.58 -4.63 -7.59
C SER A 283 -30.42 -4.17 -9.04
N ASN A 284 -29.39 -4.62 -9.75
CA ASN A 284 -29.00 -4.12 -11.09
C ASN A 284 -28.96 -2.58 -11.14
N ALA A 285 -28.56 -1.95 -10.03
CA ALA A 285 -28.54 -0.50 -9.93
C ALA A 285 -27.61 0.10 -10.99
N SER A 286 -28.08 1.12 -11.71
CA SER A 286 -27.29 1.80 -12.72
C SER A 286 -26.11 2.53 -12.06
N GLY A 287 -24.89 2.11 -12.36
CA GLY A 287 -23.68 2.72 -11.82
C GLY A 287 -22.59 1.70 -11.58
N LYS A 288 -21.35 2.17 -11.45
CA LYS A 288 -20.21 1.31 -11.17
C LYS A 288 -20.24 0.85 -9.72
N ASN A 289 -19.92 -0.42 -9.50
CA ASN A 289 -19.77 -0.97 -8.17
C ASN A 289 -18.32 -0.76 -7.70
N PHE A 290 -18.12 0.09 -6.69
CA PHE A 290 -16.80 0.40 -6.17
C PHE A 290 -16.42 -0.46 -4.96
N ASN A 291 -17.38 -1.17 -4.38
CA ASN A 291 -17.18 -1.94 -3.15
C ASN A 291 -16.73 -3.37 -3.44
N VAL A 292 -17.23 -3.95 -4.54
CA VAL A 292 -16.90 -5.31 -4.96
C VAL A 292 -16.62 -5.41 -6.45
N ARG A 293 -15.87 -6.43 -6.84
CA ARG A 293 -15.62 -6.79 -8.24
C ARG A 293 -16.34 -8.08 -8.57
N VAL A 294 -17.13 -8.08 -9.63
CA VAL A 294 -17.96 -9.22 -10.04
C VAL A 294 -17.31 -9.94 -11.21
N TYR A 295 -17.26 -11.27 -11.12
CA TYR A 295 -16.75 -12.17 -12.13
C TYR A 295 -17.87 -13.16 -12.49
N GLU A 296 -18.47 -12.96 -13.65
CA GLU A 296 -19.50 -13.86 -14.19
C GLU A 296 -18.88 -15.00 -15.00
N ASN A 297 -19.65 -16.07 -15.21
CA ASN A 297 -19.28 -17.23 -16.01
C ASN A 297 -17.99 -17.94 -15.55
N VAL A 298 -17.70 -17.92 -14.24
CA VAL A 298 -16.55 -18.61 -13.67
C VAL A 298 -16.82 -20.12 -13.64
N ARG A 299 -15.85 -20.94 -14.05
CA ARG A 299 -15.98 -22.40 -14.10
C ARG A 299 -14.92 -23.09 -13.27
N SER A 300 -15.30 -24.13 -12.53
CA SER A 300 -14.34 -24.96 -11.82
C SER A 300 -13.55 -25.86 -12.77
N ARG A 301 -12.25 -26.00 -12.50
CA ARG A 301 -11.38 -27.03 -13.08
C ARG A 301 -11.12 -28.18 -12.11
N GLY A 302 -11.78 -28.18 -10.95
CA GLY A 302 -11.65 -29.18 -9.90
C GLY A 302 -10.62 -28.82 -8.82
N SER A 303 -10.49 -29.72 -7.85
CA SER A 303 -9.58 -29.60 -6.73
C SER A 303 -8.21 -30.23 -7.01
N ARG A 304 -7.16 -29.70 -6.39
CA ARG A 304 -5.81 -30.26 -6.38
C ARG A 304 -5.19 -30.13 -4.99
N LEU A 305 -4.11 -30.86 -4.75
CA LEU A 305 -3.37 -30.76 -3.49
C LEU A 305 -2.24 -29.71 -3.61
N SER A 306 -2.29 -28.69 -2.76
CA SER A 306 -1.22 -27.72 -2.55
C SER A 306 -0.26 -28.23 -1.48
N PRO A 307 1.06 -28.28 -1.74
CA PRO A 307 2.06 -28.71 -0.75
C PRO A 307 2.10 -27.86 0.52
N ARG A 308 1.63 -26.61 0.46
CA ARG A 308 1.68 -25.68 1.60
C ARG A 308 0.38 -25.65 2.39
N ASN A 309 -0.75 -25.67 1.69
CA ASN A 309 -2.04 -25.25 2.23
C ASN A 309 -3.17 -26.27 1.99
N GLY A 310 -2.84 -27.53 1.69
CA GLY A 310 -3.83 -28.61 1.59
C GLY A 310 -4.66 -28.56 0.32
N ILE A 311 -5.96 -28.86 0.40
CA ILE A 311 -6.85 -28.92 -0.77
C ILE A 311 -7.18 -27.51 -1.26
N VAL A 312 -7.03 -27.31 -2.57
CA VAL A 312 -7.23 -26.03 -3.26
C VAL A 312 -8.02 -26.26 -4.55
N TYR A 313 -8.84 -25.31 -4.96
CA TYR A 313 -9.73 -25.42 -6.12
C TYR A 313 -9.30 -24.44 -7.19
N ASP A 314 -9.17 -24.92 -8.43
CA ASP A 314 -8.84 -24.09 -9.58
C ASP A 314 -10.13 -23.56 -10.21
N LEU A 315 -10.31 -22.24 -10.23
CA LEU A 315 -11.44 -21.58 -10.90
C LEU A 315 -10.92 -20.82 -12.12
N CYS A 316 -11.56 -21.02 -13.26
CA CYS A 316 -11.26 -20.38 -14.53
C CYS A 316 -12.24 -19.22 -14.76
N LEU A 317 -11.70 -18.01 -14.94
CA LEU A 317 -12.47 -16.80 -15.27
C LEU A 317 -12.92 -16.83 -16.73
N ASP A 318 -13.97 -16.06 -17.05
CA ASP A 318 -14.41 -15.85 -18.43
C ASP A 318 -13.30 -15.17 -19.25
N PRO A 319 -12.76 -15.81 -20.31
CA PRO A 319 -11.74 -15.22 -21.16
C PRO A 319 -12.13 -13.87 -21.77
N LYS A 320 -13.43 -13.62 -22.02
CA LYS A 320 -13.90 -12.36 -22.62
C LYS A 320 -13.63 -11.15 -21.73
N MET A 321 -13.70 -11.33 -20.42
CA MET A 321 -13.42 -10.29 -19.43
C MET A 321 -11.96 -10.37 -18.99
N ALA A 322 -11.44 -11.57 -18.71
CA ALA A 322 -10.11 -11.74 -18.18
C ALA A 322 -8.99 -11.29 -19.14
N SER A 323 -9.18 -11.40 -20.45
CA SER A 323 -8.20 -10.93 -21.45
C SER A 323 -8.02 -9.40 -21.47
N LYS A 324 -9.01 -8.64 -20.98
CA LYS A 324 -8.96 -7.17 -20.94
C LYS A 324 -8.17 -6.62 -19.76
N ILE A 325 -7.87 -7.46 -18.77
CA ILE A 325 -7.24 -7.07 -17.51
C ILE A 325 -5.74 -7.31 -17.59
N LEU A 326 -4.95 -6.28 -17.27
CA LEU A 326 -3.49 -6.41 -17.16
C LEU A 326 -3.14 -7.02 -15.79
N TRP A 327 -3.25 -8.35 -15.69
CA TRP A 327 -3.12 -9.06 -14.42
C TRP A 327 -1.85 -8.73 -13.65
N VAL A 328 -0.66 -8.73 -14.27
CA VAL A 328 0.64 -8.51 -13.60
C VAL A 328 0.65 -7.28 -12.68
N ASN A 329 -0.02 -6.20 -13.09
CA ASN A 329 -0.04 -4.94 -12.35
C ASN A 329 -1.34 -4.72 -11.55
N SER A 330 -2.30 -5.63 -11.70
CA SER A 330 -3.59 -5.55 -11.05
C SER A 330 -3.53 -6.05 -9.61
N ARG A 331 -4.25 -5.35 -8.73
CA ARG A 331 -4.52 -5.76 -7.34
C ARG A 331 -5.78 -6.62 -7.20
N ARG A 332 -6.31 -7.11 -8.32
CA ARG A 332 -7.36 -8.12 -8.37
C ARG A 332 -6.82 -9.48 -7.96
N LEU A 333 -7.64 -10.21 -7.19
CA LEU A 333 -7.43 -11.59 -6.79
C LEU A 333 -6.03 -11.79 -6.18
N ILE A 334 -5.67 -10.93 -5.23
CA ILE A 334 -4.41 -11.06 -4.48
C ILE A 334 -4.54 -12.15 -3.41
N PHE A 335 -3.42 -12.81 -3.10
CA PHE A 335 -3.33 -13.84 -2.07
C PHE A 335 -4.02 -13.42 -0.77
N GLY A 336 -4.83 -14.30 -0.18
CA GLY A 336 -5.53 -14.07 1.08
C GLY A 336 -6.78 -13.20 0.97
N ASN A 337 -7.10 -12.63 -0.19
CA ASN A 337 -8.32 -11.84 -0.34
C ASN A 337 -9.57 -12.73 -0.30
N LEU A 338 -10.67 -12.21 0.26
CA LEU A 338 -11.93 -12.93 0.41
C LEU A 338 -12.73 -12.91 -0.90
N LEU A 339 -13.30 -14.05 -1.25
CA LEU A 339 -14.19 -14.22 -2.39
C LEU A 339 -15.49 -14.88 -1.94
N VAL A 340 -16.58 -14.53 -2.61
CA VAL A 340 -17.90 -15.14 -2.44
C VAL A 340 -18.27 -15.84 -3.74
N LEU A 341 -18.57 -17.13 -3.68
CA LEU A 341 -19.02 -17.94 -4.82
C LEU A 341 -20.52 -18.21 -4.67
N THR A 342 -21.27 -18.06 -5.76
CA THR A 342 -22.70 -18.42 -5.81
C THR A 342 -23.08 -18.92 -7.20
N ASN A 343 -24.06 -19.81 -7.28
CA ASN A 343 -24.69 -20.28 -8.53
C ASN A 343 -26.17 -19.90 -8.64
N ASP A 344 -26.73 -19.22 -7.63
CA ASP A 344 -28.17 -19.06 -7.46
C ASP A 344 -28.57 -17.66 -6.99
N GLN A 345 -27.83 -16.62 -7.39
CA GLN A 345 -28.11 -15.23 -6.97
C GLN A 345 -28.06 -15.04 -5.44
N PHE A 346 -27.04 -15.61 -4.79
CA PHE A 346 -26.76 -15.47 -3.36
C PHE A 346 -27.78 -16.13 -2.43
N HIS A 347 -28.65 -17.03 -2.91
CA HIS A 347 -29.44 -17.87 -2.00
C HIS A 347 -28.55 -18.87 -1.27
N SER A 348 -27.51 -19.36 -1.95
CA SER A 348 -26.43 -20.12 -1.40
C SER A 348 -25.08 -19.51 -1.81
N CYS A 349 -24.20 -19.36 -0.82
CA CYS A 349 -22.86 -18.84 -1.03
C CYS A 349 -21.81 -19.70 -0.37
N VAL A 350 -20.61 -19.65 -0.92
CA VAL A 350 -19.41 -20.22 -0.33
C VAL A 350 -18.34 -19.15 -0.24
N PHE A 351 -17.79 -18.97 0.96
CA PHE A 351 -16.72 -18.02 1.20
C PHE A 351 -15.38 -18.73 1.10
N VAL A 352 -14.50 -18.19 0.26
CA VAL A 352 -13.18 -18.75 -0.03
C VAL A 352 -12.12 -17.66 0.00
N THR A 353 -10.86 -18.04 0.12
CA THR A 353 -9.75 -17.10 -0.01
C THR A 353 -8.89 -17.44 -1.21
N VAL A 354 -8.30 -16.41 -1.83
CA VAL A 354 -7.34 -16.60 -2.91
C VAL A 354 -6.07 -17.24 -2.34
N GLU A 355 -5.66 -18.36 -2.92
CA GLU A 355 -4.46 -19.10 -2.52
C GLU A 355 -3.28 -18.83 -3.44
N ASP A 356 -3.50 -18.74 -4.75
CA ASP A 356 -2.45 -18.34 -5.67
C ASP A 356 -3.04 -17.85 -7.00
N ARG A 357 -2.23 -17.06 -7.71
CA ARG A 357 -2.58 -16.45 -9.00
C ARG A 357 -1.55 -16.77 -10.09
N VAL A 358 -0.78 -17.86 -9.93
CA VAL A 358 0.35 -18.17 -10.82
C VAL A 358 -0.13 -18.44 -12.26
N LYS A 359 -1.30 -19.07 -12.40
CA LYS A 359 -1.91 -19.39 -13.70
C LYS A 359 -2.83 -18.28 -14.24
N LEU A 360 -2.97 -17.17 -13.51
CA LEU A 360 -3.99 -16.16 -13.82
C LEU A 360 -3.70 -15.42 -15.12
N GLU A 361 -2.45 -15.06 -15.38
CA GLU A 361 -2.08 -14.29 -16.57
C GLU A 361 -2.24 -15.07 -17.87
N LYS A 362 -1.88 -16.37 -17.86
CA LYS A 362 -1.81 -17.20 -19.07
C LYS A 362 -3.05 -18.06 -19.28
N GLU A 363 -3.65 -18.55 -18.20
CA GLU A 363 -4.75 -19.51 -18.26
C GLU A 363 -6.05 -18.96 -17.68
N TYR A 364 -6.06 -17.69 -17.24
CA TYR A 364 -7.18 -17.05 -16.53
C TYR A 364 -7.69 -17.88 -15.36
N THR A 365 -6.80 -18.63 -14.73
CA THR A 365 -7.12 -19.56 -13.65
C THR A 365 -6.55 -19.04 -12.34
N ILE A 366 -7.41 -18.97 -11.32
CA ILE A 366 -7.05 -18.66 -9.94
C ILE A 366 -7.24 -19.90 -9.06
N SER A 367 -6.40 -20.01 -8.04
CA SER A 367 -6.53 -21.05 -7.02
C SER A 367 -7.18 -20.45 -5.79
N VAL A 368 -8.19 -21.12 -5.25
CA VAL A 368 -8.86 -20.74 -4.00
C VAL A 368 -8.80 -21.86 -2.98
N LYS A 369 -9.01 -21.52 -1.72
CA LYS A 369 -9.17 -22.47 -0.63
C LYS A 369 -10.34 -22.11 0.27
N ALA A 370 -10.87 -23.13 0.92
CA ALA A 370 -11.84 -22.95 1.99
C ALA A 370 -11.24 -22.11 3.12
N LEU A 371 -12.11 -21.36 3.79
CA LEU A 371 -11.78 -20.80 5.08
C LEU A 371 -11.64 -21.94 6.08
N GLU A 372 -10.54 -21.97 6.83
CA GLU A 372 -10.39 -22.98 7.88
C GLU A 372 -11.43 -22.69 8.98
N LYS A 373 -11.95 -23.73 9.65
CA LYS A 373 -12.82 -23.54 10.84
C LYS A 373 -11.95 -23.12 12.02
N PHE A 374 -12.20 -21.97 12.63
CA PHE A 374 -11.39 -21.44 13.73
C PHE A 374 -12.00 -21.65 15.10
N ASN A 375 -13.32 -21.74 15.20
CA ASN A 375 -14.05 -22.08 16.41
C ASN A 375 -14.97 -23.28 16.17
N MET A 376 -15.20 -24.09 17.21
CA MET A 376 -16.17 -25.21 17.18
C MET A 376 -17.61 -24.74 16.84
N ASN A 377 -17.89 -23.46 17.05
CA ASN A 377 -19.19 -22.82 16.80
C ASN A 377 -19.29 -22.16 15.41
N GLU A 378 -18.22 -22.16 14.60
CA GLU A 378 -18.31 -21.70 13.21
C GLU A 378 -19.07 -22.75 12.40
N GLN A 379 -20.38 -22.55 12.25
CA GLN A 379 -21.15 -23.23 11.24
C GLN A 379 -20.68 -22.72 9.89
N LEU A 380 -19.80 -23.46 9.22
CA LEU A 380 -19.53 -23.16 7.83
C LEU A 380 -20.83 -23.33 7.06
N GLN A 381 -21.15 -22.29 6.31
CA GLN A 381 -21.91 -22.44 5.07
C GLN A 381 -21.27 -23.50 4.20
N ILE A 382 -22.10 -24.12 3.36
CA ILE A 382 -21.79 -25.13 2.35
C ILE A 382 -20.29 -25.34 2.18
N ASP A 383 -19.79 -26.46 2.72
CA ASP A 383 -18.40 -26.84 2.54
C ASP A 383 -18.10 -26.85 1.03
N LEU A 384 -16.90 -26.41 0.65
CA LEU A 384 -16.48 -26.31 -0.76
C LEU A 384 -16.70 -27.63 -1.52
N ASP A 385 -16.60 -28.77 -0.83
CA ASP A 385 -16.85 -30.10 -1.39
C ASP A 385 -18.32 -30.38 -1.72
N ASP A 386 -19.27 -29.71 -1.05
CA ASP A 386 -20.71 -29.88 -1.24
C ASP A 386 -21.29 -28.89 -2.28
N PHE A 387 -20.46 -27.97 -2.78
CA PHE A 387 -20.91 -26.94 -3.71
C PHE A 387 -20.96 -27.46 -5.16
N ASP A 388 -22.08 -27.23 -5.85
CA ASP A 388 -22.25 -27.67 -7.24
C ASP A 388 -21.43 -26.83 -8.22
N PHE A 389 -20.25 -27.36 -8.56
CA PHE A 389 -19.33 -26.81 -9.54
C PHE A 389 -19.63 -27.21 -10.99
N SER A 390 -20.69 -27.96 -11.26
CA SER A 390 -21.05 -28.36 -12.63
C SER A 390 -21.55 -27.18 -13.48
N GLN A 391 -22.07 -26.15 -12.82
CA GLN A 391 -22.62 -24.96 -13.45
C GLN A 391 -21.63 -23.80 -13.45
N ALA A 392 -21.89 -22.82 -14.32
CA ALA A 392 -21.15 -21.56 -14.30
C ALA A 392 -21.54 -20.77 -13.06
N LEU A 393 -20.55 -20.15 -12.41
CA LEU A 393 -20.69 -19.45 -11.14
C LEU A 393 -20.55 -17.95 -11.33
N THR A 394 -21.17 -17.21 -10.42
CA THR A 394 -20.82 -15.82 -10.13
C THR A 394 -19.85 -15.81 -8.95
N MET A 395 -18.72 -15.16 -9.14
CA MET A 395 -17.72 -14.95 -8.09
C MET A 395 -17.61 -13.45 -7.80
N ILE A 396 -17.66 -13.09 -6.53
CA ILE A 396 -17.48 -11.71 -6.07
C ILE A 396 -16.19 -11.61 -5.28
N GLU A 397 -15.36 -10.62 -5.61
CA GLU A 397 -14.19 -10.23 -4.85
C GLU A 397 -14.49 -8.96 -4.04
N THR A 398 -14.14 -8.96 -2.75
CA THR A 398 -14.13 -7.73 -1.95
C THR A 398 -12.95 -6.83 -2.36
N THR A 399 -13.20 -5.52 -2.49
CA THR A 399 -12.11 -4.55 -2.71
C THR A 399 -11.30 -4.29 -1.43
N THR A 400 -11.84 -4.61 -0.26
CA THR A 400 -11.17 -4.50 1.04
C THR A 400 -10.34 -5.75 1.33
N TYR A 401 -9.03 -5.59 1.54
CA TYR A 401 -8.12 -6.72 1.68
C TYR A 401 -8.31 -7.50 3.00
N PHE A 402 -8.90 -8.69 2.91
CA PHE A 402 -9.33 -9.48 4.08
C PHE A 402 -8.21 -9.87 5.06
N GLU A 403 -7.02 -10.22 4.58
CA GLU A 403 -5.91 -10.66 5.44
C GLU A 403 -5.34 -9.50 6.30
N ALA A 404 -5.68 -8.25 6.01
CA ALA A 404 -5.38 -7.13 6.91
C ALA A 404 -6.27 -7.11 8.16
N TYR A 405 -7.46 -7.70 8.10
CA TYR A 405 -8.47 -7.67 9.17
C TYR A 405 -8.48 -8.98 9.96
N ARG A 406 -8.49 -10.12 9.26
CA ARG A 406 -8.69 -11.45 9.85
C ARG A 406 -7.77 -11.75 11.05
N PRO A 407 -6.43 -11.59 10.98
CA PRO A 407 -5.56 -11.86 12.12
C PRO A 407 -5.82 -10.93 13.31
N VAL A 408 -6.17 -9.67 13.03
CA VAL A 408 -6.44 -8.65 14.06
C VAL A 408 -7.75 -8.96 14.77
N LEU A 409 -8.82 -9.23 14.02
CA LEU A 409 -10.12 -9.62 14.57
C LEU A 409 -10.00 -10.88 15.42
N ARG A 410 -9.23 -11.88 14.97
CA ARG A 410 -8.92 -13.07 15.77
C ARG A 410 -8.20 -12.73 17.06
N ALA A 411 -7.18 -11.88 17.00
CA ALA A 411 -6.44 -11.48 18.19
C ALA A 411 -7.39 -10.83 19.20
N LEU A 412 -8.25 -9.90 18.76
CA LEU A 412 -9.24 -9.24 19.61
C LEU A 412 -10.21 -10.22 20.29
N GLN A 413 -10.67 -11.26 19.58
CA GLN A 413 -11.52 -12.31 20.16
C GLN A 413 -10.79 -13.19 21.19
N SER A 414 -9.50 -13.41 20.98
CA SER A 414 -8.69 -14.32 21.82
C SER A 414 -8.12 -13.68 23.09
N ILE A 415 -8.16 -12.34 23.23
CA ILE A 415 -7.64 -11.66 24.42
C ILE A 415 -8.46 -12.09 25.64
N ASN A 416 -7.76 -12.68 26.62
CA ASN A 416 -8.36 -13.06 27.90
C ASN A 416 -8.60 -11.81 28.76
N ILE A 417 -9.85 -11.59 29.15
CA ILE A 417 -10.27 -10.44 29.95
C ILE A 417 -10.11 -10.69 31.45
N ASP A 418 -9.96 -11.97 31.85
CA ASP A 418 -9.71 -12.35 33.24
C ASP A 418 -8.25 -12.08 33.68
N GLU A 419 -7.37 -11.81 32.71
CA GLU A 419 -5.98 -11.43 32.95
C GLU A 419 -5.79 -9.90 32.92
N PRO A 420 -4.70 -9.37 33.52
CA PRO A 420 -4.41 -7.94 33.48
C PRO A 420 -4.36 -7.40 32.04
N PHE A 421 -5.34 -6.58 31.67
CA PHE A 421 -5.44 -6.07 30.32
C PHE A 421 -4.20 -5.23 29.95
N PRO A 422 -3.48 -5.57 28.86
CA PRO A 422 -2.27 -4.87 28.47
C PRO A 422 -2.53 -3.38 28.25
N LEU A 423 -1.63 -2.54 28.80
CA LEU A 423 -1.70 -1.08 28.66
C LEU A 423 -3.02 -0.44 29.13
N ALA A 424 -3.80 -1.11 29.98
CA ALA A 424 -5.07 -0.60 30.50
C ALA A 424 -5.04 0.85 31.02
N PRO A 425 -4.00 1.31 31.76
CA PRO A 425 -3.93 2.70 32.21
C PRO A 425 -3.94 3.70 31.05
N PHE A 426 -3.36 3.34 29.91
CA PHE A 426 -3.25 4.20 28.74
C PHE A 426 -4.43 4.05 27.79
N LEU A 427 -4.86 2.81 27.50
CA LEU A 427 -5.92 2.54 26.52
C LEU A 427 -7.32 2.76 27.08
N LEU A 428 -7.56 2.41 28.35
CA LEU A 428 -8.89 2.49 28.95
C LEU A 428 -9.08 3.77 29.75
N LYS A 429 -8.08 4.14 30.57
CA LYS A 429 -8.17 5.28 31.51
C LYS A 429 -7.58 6.58 30.99
N LEU A 430 -6.90 6.55 29.84
CA LEU A 430 -6.22 7.71 29.24
C LEU A 430 -5.30 8.46 30.24
N THR A 431 -4.53 7.72 31.04
CA THR A 431 -3.65 8.34 32.03
C THR A 431 -2.54 9.16 31.37
N ASN A 432 -2.29 10.35 31.91
CA ASN A 432 -1.12 11.18 31.59
C ASN A 432 0.01 10.99 32.61
N GLU A 433 -0.14 10.05 33.53
CA GLU A 433 0.87 9.77 34.54
C GLU A 433 2.11 9.13 33.93
N LYS A 434 3.27 9.53 34.44
CA LYS A 434 4.56 8.96 34.04
C LYS A 434 4.75 7.61 34.73
N ILE A 435 4.37 6.53 34.04
CA ILE A 435 4.47 5.18 34.57
C ILE A 435 5.73 4.52 33.99
N PRO A 436 6.72 4.15 34.82
CA PRO A 436 7.90 3.43 34.33
C PRO A 436 7.55 1.99 33.91
N PRO A 437 8.34 1.38 33.01
CA PRO A 437 8.17 -0.04 32.67
C PRO A 437 8.29 -0.95 33.89
N ASP A 438 7.58 -2.07 33.91
CA ASP A 438 7.49 -2.95 35.10
C ASP A 438 8.86 -3.55 35.52
N TYR A 439 9.81 -3.63 34.58
CA TYR A 439 11.19 -4.08 34.85
C TYR A 439 12.09 -2.98 35.43
N VAL A 440 11.66 -1.71 35.42
CA VAL A 440 12.40 -0.57 35.96
C VAL A 440 11.97 -0.34 37.41
N LYS A 441 12.89 -0.54 38.34
CA LYS A 441 12.71 -0.29 39.77
C LYS A 441 13.38 1.04 40.15
N PRO A 442 13.06 1.65 41.31
CA PRO A 442 13.74 2.85 41.79
C PRO A 442 15.27 2.72 41.90
N SER A 443 15.78 1.51 42.10
CA SER A 443 17.21 1.19 42.16
C SER A 443 17.82 0.80 40.81
N THR A 444 17.06 0.81 39.71
CA THR A 444 17.58 0.40 38.40
C THR A 444 18.59 1.43 37.90
N THR A 445 19.79 0.96 37.59
CA THR A 445 20.89 1.76 37.04
C THR A 445 21.35 1.18 35.72
N TYR A 446 21.64 2.02 34.73
CA TYR A 446 22.17 1.63 33.43
C TYR A 446 23.58 2.20 33.21
N ASP A 447 24.36 1.49 32.41
CA ASP A 447 25.63 1.98 31.87
C ASP A 447 25.36 2.78 30.60
N PHE A 448 25.62 4.08 30.66
CA PHE A 448 25.42 5.01 29.55
C PHE A 448 26.72 5.27 28.80
N THR A 449 27.86 4.76 29.27
CA THR A 449 29.16 5.02 28.63
C THR A 449 29.24 4.59 27.17
N PRO A 450 28.53 3.54 26.68
CA PRO A 450 28.50 3.23 25.24
C PRO A 450 27.83 4.31 24.37
N LEU A 451 26.97 5.16 24.95
CA LEU A 451 26.27 6.23 24.24
C LEU A 451 27.12 7.51 24.12
N LEU A 452 28.25 7.57 24.82
CA LEU A 452 29.11 8.76 24.95
C LEU A 452 30.37 8.67 24.06
N VAL A 453 30.40 7.67 23.19
CA VAL A 453 31.51 7.43 22.27
C VAL A 453 31.37 8.40 21.09
N ASP A 454 32.49 8.95 20.61
CA ASP A 454 32.52 9.78 19.41
C ASP A 454 31.82 9.04 18.25
N PRO A 455 30.87 9.66 17.52
CA PRO A 455 30.13 9.03 16.43
C PRO A 455 31.02 8.43 15.33
N ASN A 456 32.26 8.88 15.21
CA ASN A 456 33.24 8.36 14.24
C ASN A 456 34.07 7.19 14.77
N SER A 457 33.82 6.70 15.99
CA SER A 457 34.54 5.58 16.57
C SER A 457 33.96 4.23 16.16
N ASP A 458 34.83 3.23 16.00
CA ASP A 458 34.44 1.85 15.74
C ASP A 458 33.79 1.21 16.98
N VAL A 459 32.47 1.31 17.12
CA VAL A 459 31.71 0.54 18.11
C VAL A 459 31.40 -0.85 17.55
N LYS A 460 31.88 -1.91 18.22
CA LYS A 460 31.64 -3.31 17.81
C LYS A 460 30.78 -4.01 18.85
N THR A 461 29.67 -4.60 18.42
CA THR A 461 28.85 -5.48 19.26
C THR A 461 29.12 -6.93 18.91
N THR A 462 29.52 -7.72 19.89
CA THR A 462 29.78 -9.17 19.77
C THR A 462 28.79 -9.95 20.62
N ILE A 463 28.18 -10.98 20.04
CA ILE A 463 27.29 -11.89 20.78
C ILE A 463 28.16 -12.95 21.46
N ILE A 464 28.20 -12.93 22.79
CA ILE A 464 28.80 -13.99 23.58
C ILE A 464 27.77 -15.13 23.64
N ARG A 465 28.11 -16.27 23.05
CA ARG A 465 27.38 -17.52 23.32
C ARG A 465 27.93 -18.07 24.64
N PRO A 466 27.11 -18.31 25.67
CA PRO A 466 27.60 -18.96 26.87
C PRO A 466 28.17 -20.34 26.47
N ASN A 467 29.39 -20.63 26.92
CA ASN A 467 30.02 -21.93 26.75
C ASN A 467 29.26 -22.96 27.59
N VAL A 468 28.21 -23.56 27.03
CA VAL A 468 27.63 -24.77 27.61
C VAL A 468 28.60 -25.91 27.29
N SER A 469 29.41 -26.28 28.27
CA SER A 469 30.21 -27.50 28.24
C SER A 469 29.27 -28.71 28.22
N THR A 470 28.95 -29.20 27.02
CA THR A 470 28.11 -30.38 26.84
C THR A 470 28.84 -31.65 27.30
N ARG A 471 28.77 -32.00 28.60
CA ARG A 471 28.82 -33.40 29.00
C ARG A 471 27.48 -34.03 28.60
N ARG A 472 27.46 -34.67 27.43
CA ARG A 472 26.30 -35.43 26.94
C ARG A 472 26.05 -36.63 27.85
N PHE A 473 25.09 -36.52 28.77
CA PHE A 473 24.36 -37.69 29.27
C PHE A 473 23.15 -37.92 28.35
N ARG A 474 23.08 -39.13 27.80
CA ARG A 474 22.11 -39.56 26.80
C ARG A 474 20.77 -39.85 27.51
N GLY A 475 19.72 -39.05 27.28
CA GLY A 475 18.35 -39.49 27.62
C GLY A 475 17.32 -38.48 28.13
N GLN A 476 17.56 -37.16 28.17
CA GLN A 476 16.50 -36.19 28.51
C GLN A 476 16.40 -35.08 27.47
N ALA A 477 15.16 -34.70 27.14
CA ALA A 477 14.84 -33.59 26.25
C ALA A 477 15.40 -32.27 26.83
N PRO A 478 15.90 -31.35 26.00
CA PRO A 478 16.49 -30.11 26.48
C PRO A 478 15.39 -29.23 27.06
N ASP A 479 15.53 -28.90 28.35
CA ASP A 479 14.74 -27.88 29.02
C ASP A 479 15.07 -26.52 28.36
N GLN A 480 14.07 -25.84 27.79
CA GLN A 480 14.24 -24.53 27.15
C GLN A 480 14.31 -23.44 28.21
N THR A 481 15.28 -23.51 29.12
CA THR A 481 15.62 -22.35 29.95
C THR A 481 16.32 -21.34 29.05
N ASN A 482 15.65 -20.22 28.84
CA ASN A 482 16.04 -19.05 28.08
C ASN A 482 17.48 -18.59 28.42
N THR A 483 18.50 -19.14 27.75
CA THR A 483 19.87 -18.63 27.84
C THR A 483 19.90 -17.31 27.08
N GLY A 484 19.71 -16.20 27.79
CA GLY A 484 19.81 -14.86 27.24
C GLY A 484 21.12 -14.72 26.47
N LYS A 485 21.04 -14.28 25.20
CA LYS A 485 22.23 -13.92 24.44
C LYS A 485 22.91 -12.77 25.18
N GLU A 486 24.12 -12.99 25.65
CA GLU A 486 24.89 -11.97 26.34
C GLU A 486 25.63 -11.15 25.28
N PHE A 487 25.49 -9.82 25.32
CA PHE A 487 26.10 -8.92 24.34
C PHE A 487 27.32 -8.24 24.97
N GLN A 488 28.44 -8.25 24.27
CA GLN A 488 29.63 -7.47 24.64
C GLN A 488 29.81 -6.35 23.62
N ILE A 489 29.77 -5.11 24.11
CA ILE A 489 30.00 -3.90 23.32
C ILE A 489 31.44 -3.46 23.58
N THR A 490 32.24 -3.31 22.52
CA THR A 490 33.63 -2.87 22.59
C THR A 490 33.75 -1.50 21.93
N TYR A 491 34.30 -0.53 22.66
CA TYR A 491 34.55 0.85 22.21
C TYR A 491 35.84 1.39 22.81
N ARG A 492 36.41 2.47 22.23
CA ARG A 492 37.56 3.16 22.82
C ARG A 492 37.09 3.99 24.01
N GLU A 493 37.34 3.51 25.21
CA GLU A 493 37.04 4.22 26.45
C GLU A 493 37.87 5.50 26.58
N SER A 494 37.23 6.61 26.93
CA SER A 494 37.93 7.79 27.45
C SER A 494 37.88 7.78 28.97
N ASN A 495 39.04 7.84 29.63
CA ASN A 495 39.15 7.72 31.10
C ASN A 495 38.36 8.76 31.90
N ARG A 496 37.92 9.87 31.26
CA ARG A 496 37.15 10.94 31.90
C ARG A 496 35.65 10.65 32.02
N VAL A 497 35.13 9.69 31.24
CA VAL A 497 33.68 9.43 31.09
C VAL A 497 33.24 8.16 31.83
N ALA A 498 34.13 7.17 31.93
CA ALA A 498 33.83 5.83 32.46
C ALA A 498 33.34 5.80 33.92
N ALA A 499 33.85 6.67 34.80
CA ALA A 499 33.51 6.63 36.23
C ALA A 499 32.16 7.30 36.58
N LYS A 500 31.70 8.26 35.76
CA LYS A 500 30.49 9.05 36.07
C LYS A 500 29.20 8.40 35.57
N PHE A 501 29.27 7.69 34.45
CA PHE A 501 28.08 7.25 33.71
C PHE A 501 27.93 5.72 33.57
N THR A 502 28.73 4.93 34.30
CA THR A 502 28.65 3.46 34.33
C THR A 502 27.44 2.92 35.10
N ALA A 503 26.93 3.67 36.07
CA ALA A 503 25.78 3.28 36.89
C ALA A 503 24.85 4.48 37.13
N VAL A 504 24.19 4.94 36.07
CA VAL A 504 23.26 6.08 36.12
C VAL A 504 21.89 5.59 36.60
N PRO A 505 21.32 6.15 37.69
CA PRO A 505 19.94 5.84 38.10
C PRO A 505 18.96 6.25 37.01
N LEU A 506 18.21 5.28 36.48
CA LEU A 506 17.43 5.48 35.26
C LEU A 506 16.31 6.52 35.45
N LEU A 507 15.69 6.53 36.63
CA LEU A 507 14.57 7.45 36.94
C LEU A 507 15.03 8.84 37.42
N ASP A 508 16.33 9.07 37.67
CA ASP A 508 16.87 10.38 38.05
C ASP A 508 17.47 11.10 36.84
N VAL A 509 16.60 11.78 36.08
CA VAL A 509 16.97 12.47 34.81
C VAL A 509 18.05 13.55 35.00
N ASN A 510 18.24 14.05 36.21
CA ASN A 510 19.29 15.05 36.50
C ASN A 510 20.70 14.46 36.50
N ARG A 511 20.83 13.14 36.69
CA ARG A 511 22.11 12.42 36.64
C ARG A 511 22.47 11.91 35.26
N TRP A 512 21.56 12.04 34.30
CA TRP A 512 21.81 11.64 32.92
C TRP A 512 22.84 12.58 32.26
N PRO A 513 23.62 12.09 31.28
CA PRO A 513 24.44 12.96 30.47
C PRO A 513 23.61 14.03 29.74
N THR A 514 24.27 15.14 29.45
CA THR A 514 23.70 16.26 28.69
C THR A 514 23.51 15.90 27.21
N SER A 515 22.76 16.73 26.49
CA SER A 515 22.52 16.54 25.06
C SER A 515 23.82 16.51 24.26
N ASP A 516 24.74 17.43 24.59
CA ASP A 516 26.04 17.55 23.93
C ASP A 516 26.94 16.33 24.22
N GLU A 517 26.96 15.84 25.47
CA GLU A 517 27.70 14.62 25.86
C GLU A 517 27.19 13.37 25.12
N LEU A 518 25.88 13.29 24.82
CA LEU A 518 25.28 12.18 24.06
C LEU A 518 25.38 12.34 22.54
N HIS A 519 25.92 13.46 22.04
CA HIS A 519 25.87 13.81 20.62
C HIS A 519 24.45 13.82 20.04
N LEU A 520 23.45 14.15 20.88
CA LEU A 520 22.05 14.25 20.51
C LEU A 520 21.60 15.70 20.55
N ASN A 521 20.63 16.08 19.73
CA ASN A 521 19.92 17.34 19.92
C ASN A 521 18.92 17.22 21.11
N PRO A 522 18.42 18.35 21.65
CA PRO A 522 17.55 18.33 22.83
C PRO A 522 16.30 17.45 22.70
N LYS A 523 15.69 17.40 21.50
CA LYS A 523 14.51 16.57 21.23
C LYS A 523 14.85 15.09 21.21
N GLN A 524 16.00 14.72 20.64
CA GLN A 524 16.46 13.34 20.63
C GLN A 524 16.78 12.86 22.06
N ARG A 525 17.37 13.71 22.90
CA ARG A 525 17.58 13.40 24.32
C ARG A 525 16.26 13.22 25.06
N GLU A 526 15.29 14.08 24.81
CA GLU A 526 13.94 13.95 25.39
C GLU A 526 13.28 12.63 24.96
N ALA A 527 13.36 12.27 23.68
CA ALA A 527 12.86 11.01 23.16
C ALA A 527 13.55 9.79 23.82
N LEU A 528 14.87 9.85 24.05
CA LEU A 528 15.61 8.80 24.75
C LEU A 528 15.14 8.64 26.20
N ILE A 529 14.93 9.75 26.91
CA ILE A 529 14.39 9.74 28.27
C ILE A 529 12.99 9.11 28.26
N LEU A 530 12.12 9.52 27.33
CA LEU A 530 10.78 8.96 27.20
C LEU A 530 10.83 7.44 26.99
N ALA A 531 11.64 6.97 26.03
CA ALA A 531 11.77 5.55 25.67
C ALA A 531 12.20 4.66 26.84
N LEU A 532 13.11 5.16 27.69
CA LEU A 532 13.70 4.35 28.76
C LEU A 532 12.96 4.48 30.10
N THR A 533 12.24 5.58 30.31
CA THR A 533 11.58 5.85 31.60
C THR A 533 10.07 5.70 31.57
N GLN A 534 9.45 5.54 30.39
CA GLN A 534 8.01 5.36 30.25
C GLN A 534 7.66 3.96 29.76
N LYS A 535 6.60 3.39 30.32
CA LYS A 535 6.04 2.08 29.92
C LYS A 535 5.54 2.10 28.48
N VAL A 536 5.05 3.25 28.02
CA VAL A 536 4.65 3.50 26.63
C VAL A 536 5.25 4.83 26.21
N ALA A 537 5.91 4.84 25.06
CA ALA A 537 6.54 6.01 24.46
C ALA A 537 6.19 6.06 22.97
N LEU A 538 5.60 7.16 22.53
CA LEU A 538 5.38 7.45 21.11
C LEU A 538 6.42 8.49 20.67
N ILE A 539 7.35 8.08 19.81
CA ILE A 539 8.46 8.91 19.35
C ILE A 539 8.35 9.07 17.84
N GLN A 540 8.22 10.32 17.39
CA GLN A 540 8.23 10.64 15.97
C GLN A 540 9.68 10.92 15.53
N GLY A 541 10.15 10.14 14.56
CA GLY A 541 11.48 10.26 13.95
C GLY A 541 11.56 11.32 12.86
#